data_AF-A0A0K9XZJ0-F1
#
_entry.id   AF-A0A0K9XZJ0-F1
#
_cell.length_a   1.000
_cell.length_b   1.000
_cell.length_c   1.000
_cell.angle_alpha   90.00
_cell.angle_beta   90.00
_cell.angle_gamma   90.00
#
_symmetry.space_group_name_H-M   'P 1'
#
loop_
_entity.id
_entity.type
_entity.pdbx_description
1 polymer ?
#
loop_
_entity_poly.entity_id
_entity_poly.type
_entity_poly.pdbx_seq_one_letter_code
_entity_poly.pdbx_strand_id
1 'polypeptide(L)'
;IEDFKKVDRQNQYREQGKLGGRPKLSASKSERLALRFTVSEMKMLKERADKKHLKLTDYSRIILLEKEIPDYEKNDTLTEYATNFRRIANYMKKEMFTEKERADLLEEIEATIKGIRTQVKW
;
A
#
# COMPACT_ATOMS: atom_id res chain seq x y z
N ILE A 1 -21.38 -6.13 36.89
CA ILE A 1 -21.90 -5.06 36.02
C ILE A 1 -20.71 -4.17 35.75
N GLU A 2 -19.96 -4.47 34.69
CA GLU A 2 -18.76 -3.71 34.31
C GLU A 2 -19.09 -2.93 33.04
N ASP A 3 -18.85 -1.63 33.13
CA ASP A 3 -19.21 -0.63 32.13
C ASP A 3 -18.47 -0.90 30.81
N PHE A 4 -19.21 -1.42 29.83
CA PHE A 4 -18.83 -1.30 28.43
C PHE A 4 -18.80 0.18 28.08
N LYS A 5 -17.60 0.79 28.12
CA LYS A 5 -17.32 2.08 27.50
C LYS A 5 -17.91 2.03 26.09
N LYS A 6 -19.00 2.77 25.86
CA LYS A 6 -19.52 3.08 24.54
C LYS A 6 -18.45 3.88 23.82
N VAL A 7 -17.51 3.20 23.17
CA VAL A 7 -16.61 3.81 22.22
C VAL A 7 -17.50 4.31 21.10
N ASP A 8 -17.61 5.63 21.02
CA ASP A 8 -18.43 6.35 20.05
C ASP A 8 -17.88 6.07 18.64
N ARG A 9 -18.37 4.99 18.02
CA ARG A 9 -17.96 4.51 16.70
C ARG A 9 -18.04 5.62 15.66
N GLN A 10 -18.89 6.61 15.87
CA GLN A 10 -19.10 7.75 14.98
C GLN A 10 -17.87 8.66 14.89
N ASN A 11 -17.03 8.73 15.92
CA ASN A 11 -15.78 9.50 15.90
C ASN A 11 -14.62 8.74 15.23
N GLN A 12 -14.60 7.41 15.29
CA GLN A 12 -13.60 6.61 14.56
C GLN A 12 -13.72 6.82 13.04
N TYR A 13 -14.93 6.98 12.50
CA TYR A 13 -15.13 7.30 11.09
C TYR A 13 -14.77 8.73 10.72
N ARG A 14 -14.75 9.69 11.66
CA ARG A 14 -14.26 11.05 11.39
C ARG A 14 -12.73 11.11 11.36
N GLU A 15 -12.07 10.35 12.23
CA GLU A 15 -10.60 10.22 12.21
C GLU A 15 -10.12 9.34 11.05
N GLN A 16 -10.81 8.22 10.77
CA GLN A 16 -10.47 7.31 9.69
C GLN A 16 -11.04 7.74 8.32
N GLY A 17 -12.08 8.56 8.28
CA GLY A 17 -12.74 9.03 7.04
C GLY A 17 -11.86 9.94 6.18
N LYS A 18 -10.71 10.38 6.71
CA LYS A 18 -9.66 11.07 5.95
C LYS A 18 -8.55 10.14 5.44
N LEU A 19 -8.61 8.83 5.72
CA LEU A 19 -7.65 7.83 5.25
C LEU A 19 -8.04 7.17 3.92
N GLY A 20 -9.26 7.41 3.42
CA GLY A 20 -9.75 6.87 2.14
C GLY A 20 -9.29 7.64 0.90
N GLY A 21 -8.76 8.85 1.08
CA GLY A 21 -8.06 9.57 0.02
C GLY A 21 -6.61 9.12 -0.05
N ARG A 22 -6.05 9.01 -1.26
CA ARG A 22 -4.59 8.85 -1.43
C ARG A 22 -3.89 9.91 -0.56
N PRO A 23 -3.04 9.54 0.40
CA PRO A 23 -2.38 10.52 1.26
C PRO A 23 -1.68 11.55 0.37
N LYS A 24 -2.07 12.82 0.53
CA LYS A 24 -1.38 13.91 -0.16
C LYS A 24 0.00 14.00 0.46
N LEU A 25 1.04 13.64 -0.30
CA LEU A 25 2.42 13.95 0.07
C LEU A 25 2.46 15.43 0.42
N SER A 26 2.91 15.75 1.64
CA SER A 26 2.89 17.11 2.21
C SER A 26 3.66 18.12 1.37
N ALA A 27 4.56 17.65 0.50
CA ALA A 27 5.26 18.45 -0.49
C ALA A 27 4.97 17.92 -1.91
N SER A 28 4.40 18.78 -2.75
CA SER A 28 4.36 18.54 -4.20
C SER A 28 5.76 18.68 -4.79
N LYS A 29 6.04 17.93 -5.87
CA LYS A 29 7.31 18.05 -6.59
C LYS A 29 7.30 19.36 -7.39
N SER A 30 7.91 20.44 -6.87
CA SER A 30 8.01 21.75 -7.53
C SER A 30 9.28 21.92 -8.35
N GLU A 31 10.41 21.43 -7.83
CA GLU A 31 11.74 21.64 -8.40
C GLU A 31 11.98 20.82 -9.66
N ARG A 32 12.69 21.40 -10.64
CA ARG A 32 13.03 20.79 -11.93
C ARG A 32 14.54 20.64 -12.10
N LEU A 33 14.95 19.48 -12.59
CA LEU A 33 16.33 19.19 -13.00
C LEU A 33 16.33 18.93 -14.52
N ALA A 34 17.14 19.67 -15.27
CA ALA A 34 17.32 19.49 -16.71
C ALA A 34 18.68 18.85 -16.98
N LEU A 35 18.68 17.71 -17.67
CA LEU A 35 19.88 16.97 -18.07
C LEU A 35 19.90 16.85 -19.59
N ARG A 36 21.08 17.00 -20.21
CA ARG A 36 21.28 16.77 -21.63
C ARG A 36 21.93 15.41 -21.83
N PHE A 37 21.42 14.65 -22.78
CA PHE A 37 21.91 13.31 -23.12
C PHE A 37 22.15 13.24 -24.63
N THR A 38 23.13 12.43 -25.02
CA THR A 38 23.26 11.97 -26.39
C THR A 38 22.12 11.00 -26.75
N VAL A 39 21.94 10.74 -28.06
CA VAL A 39 20.89 9.84 -28.56
C VAL A 39 21.06 8.41 -28.02
N SER A 40 22.30 7.92 -27.95
CA SER A 40 22.62 6.58 -27.44
C SER A 40 22.33 6.45 -25.95
N GLU A 41 22.74 7.43 -25.14
CA GLU A 41 22.45 7.46 -23.70
C GLU A 41 20.95 7.47 -23.42
N MET A 42 20.20 8.31 -24.15
CA MET A 42 18.75 8.39 -24.01
C MET A 42 18.06 7.08 -24.39
N LYS A 43 18.54 6.39 -25.44
CA LYS A 43 18.01 5.08 -25.85
C LYS A 43 18.23 4.03 -24.76
N MET A 44 19.44 3.95 -24.22
CA MET A 44 19.75 3.02 -23.11
C MET A 44 18.88 3.29 -21.87
N LEU A 45 18.68 4.56 -21.52
CA LEU A 45 17.87 4.93 -20.36
C LEU A 45 16.40 4.52 -20.52
N LYS A 46 15.84 4.72 -21.73
CA LYS A 46 14.48 4.29 -22.07
C LYS A 46 14.34 2.77 -22.01
N GLU A 47 15.24 2.03 -22.65
CA GLU A 47 15.20 0.56 -22.64
C GLU A 47 15.27 -0.02 -21.22
N ARG A 48 16.07 0.58 -20.34
CA ARG A 48 16.14 0.15 -18.93
C ARG A 48 14.87 0.48 -18.14
N ALA A 49 14.26 1.63 -18.40
CA ALA A 49 12.98 2.00 -17.80
C ALA A 49 11.85 1.07 -18.26
N ASP A 50 11.80 0.78 -19.56
CA ASP A 50 10.79 -0.07 -20.18
C ASP A 50 10.88 -1.52 -19.68
N LYS A 51 12.10 -2.07 -19.54
CA LYS A 51 12.35 -3.39 -18.93
C LYS A 51 11.85 -3.51 -17.48
N LYS A 52 11.67 -2.38 -16.79
CA LYS A 52 11.17 -2.32 -15.41
C LYS A 52 9.73 -1.83 -15.34
N HIS A 53 9.05 -1.67 -16.48
CA HIS A 53 7.70 -1.13 -16.59
C HIS A 53 7.52 0.23 -15.90
N LEU A 54 8.60 1.03 -15.85
CA LEU A 54 8.65 2.33 -15.20
C LEU A 54 8.60 3.46 -16.22
N LYS A 55 7.92 4.55 -15.87
CA LYS A 55 8.06 5.80 -16.61
C LYS A 55 9.50 6.29 -16.49
N LEU A 56 10.06 6.80 -17.59
CA LEU A 56 11.43 7.32 -17.63
C LEU A 56 11.73 8.32 -16.49
N THR A 57 10.78 9.21 -16.19
CA THR A 57 10.91 10.19 -15.11
C THR A 57 11.02 9.54 -13.72
N ASP A 58 10.21 8.52 -13.45
CA ASP A 58 10.22 7.84 -12.15
C ASP A 58 11.47 6.97 -12.02
N TYR A 59 11.82 6.22 -13.07
CA TYR A 59 13.06 5.46 -13.13
C TYR A 59 14.31 6.34 -12.92
N SER A 60 14.37 7.48 -13.61
CA SER A 60 15.48 8.44 -13.46
C SER A 60 15.58 8.96 -12.04
N ARG A 61 14.45 9.30 -11.40
CA ARG A 61 14.43 9.76 -10.00
C ARG A 61 14.84 8.66 -9.02
N ILE A 62 14.45 7.41 -9.26
CA ILE A 62 14.84 6.28 -8.42
C ILE A 62 16.35 6.12 -8.44
N ILE A 63 16.96 6.12 -9.63
CA ILE A 63 18.42 6.04 -9.77
C ILE A 63 19.13 7.23 -9.13
N LEU A 64 18.69 8.46 -9.45
CA LEU A 64 19.33 9.69 -8.94
C LEU A 64 19.24 9.83 -7.41
N LEU A 65 18.25 9.20 -6.79
CA LEU A 65 18.06 9.21 -5.33
C LEU A 65 18.53 7.91 -4.68
N GLU A 66 19.17 7.01 -5.42
CA GLU A 66 19.64 5.70 -4.96
C GLU A 66 18.56 4.89 -4.22
N LYS A 67 17.31 5.01 -4.70
CA LYS A 67 16.17 4.29 -4.13
C LYS A 67 16.09 2.88 -4.70
N GLU A 68 15.51 1.97 -3.92
CA GLU A 68 15.14 0.65 -4.40
C GLU A 68 14.09 0.75 -5.51
N ILE A 69 14.25 -0.04 -6.58
CA ILE A 69 13.26 -0.17 -7.64
C ILE A 69 12.08 -0.97 -7.08
N PRO A 70 10.84 -0.47 -7.17
CA PRO A 70 9.67 -1.22 -6.72
C PRO A 70 9.52 -2.54 -7.49
N ASP A 71 9.22 -3.61 -6.78
CA ASP A 71 8.87 -4.90 -7.38
C ASP A 71 7.35 -4.97 -7.54
N TYR A 72 6.88 -4.54 -8.72
CA TYR A 72 5.45 -4.44 -9.02
C TYR A 72 4.74 -5.78 -8.96
N GLU A 73 5.32 -6.84 -9.51
CA GLU A 73 4.71 -8.19 -9.52
C GLU A 73 4.51 -8.72 -8.09
N LYS A 74 5.54 -8.55 -7.24
CA LYS A 74 5.45 -8.92 -5.83
C LYS A 74 4.42 -8.06 -5.09
N ASN A 75 4.40 -6.76 -5.33
CA ASN A 75 3.43 -5.84 -4.71
C ASN A 75 1.98 -6.16 -5.11
N ASP A 76 1.75 -6.51 -6.37
CA ASP A 76 0.43 -6.89 -6.88
C ASP A 76 -0.03 -8.19 -6.22
N THR A 77 0.84 -9.21 -6.18
CA THR A 77 0.57 -10.49 -5.50
C THR A 77 0.21 -10.28 -4.02
N LEU A 78 0.99 -9.45 -3.32
CA LEU A 78 0.74 -9.10 -1.91
C LEU A 78 -0.60 -8.36 -1.74
N THR A 79 -0.95 -7.49 -2.69
CA THR A 79 -2.23 -6.75 -2.68
C THR A 79 -3.42 -7.69 -2.87
N GLU A 80 -3.30 -8.68 -3.74
CA GLU A 80 -4.31 -9.72 -3.93
C GLU A 80 -4.51 -10.55 -2.65
N TYR A 81 -3.42 -10.97 -2.00
CA TYR A 81 -3.53 -11.67 -0.72
C TYR A 81 -4.23 -10.83 0.35
N ALA A 82 -3.85 -9.56 0.51
CA ALA A 82 -4.53 -8.67 1.45
C ALA A 82 -6.05 -8.55 1.17
N THR A 83 -6.44 -8.56 -0.11
CA THR A 83 -7.85 -8.53 -0.52
C THR A 83 -8.57 -9.83 -0.16
N ASN A 84 -7.94 -10.98 -0.40
CA ASN A 84 -8.49 -12.29 -0.06
C ASN A 84 -8.67 -12.45 1.45
N PHE A 85 -7.68 -12.05 2.26
CA PHE A 85 -7.80 -12.03 3.71
C PHE A 85 -8.96 -11.16 4.19
N ARG A 86 -9.16 -9.98 3.57
CA ARG A 86 -10.29 -9.12 3.89
C ARG A 86 -11.64 -9.77 3.55
N ARG A 87 -11.73 -10.50 2.44
CA ARG A 87 -12.93 -11.27 2.07
C ARG A 87 -13.21 -12.35 3.12
N ILE A 88 -12.20 -13.12 3.53
CA ILE A 88 -12.32 -14.15 4.57
C ILE A 88 -12.82 -13.52 5.87
N ALA A 89 -12.19 -12.44 6.35
CA ALA A 89 -12.65 -11.72 7.53
C ALA A 89 -14.12 -11.27 7.43
N ASN A 90 -14.57 -10.82 6.25
CA ASN A 90 -15.96 -10.44 6.02
C ASN A 90 -16.92 -11.64 6.03
N TYR A 91 -16.51 -12.80 5.49
CA TYR A 91 -17.33 -14.02 5.54
C TYR A 91 -17.48 -14.55 6.98
N MET A 92 -16.42 -14.48 7.80
CA MET A 92 -16.47 -14.90 9.21
C MET A 92 -17.35 -14.00 10.09
N LYS A 93 -17.78 -12.84 9.59
CA LYS A 93 -18.75 -11.99 10.30
C LYS A 93 -20.18 -12.53 10.27
N LYS A 94 -20.46 -13.56 9.46
CA LYS A 94 -21.74 -14.28 9.41
C LYS A 94 -21.82 -15.27 10.59
N GLU A 95 -23.03 -15.55 11.07
CA GLU A 95 -23.37 -16.26 12.34
C GLU A 95 -23.01 -17.76 12.37
N MET A 96 -21.81 -18.15 11.91
CA MET A 96 -21.36 -19.55 11.88
C MET A 96 -20.31 -19.89 12.94
N PHE A 97 -19.77 -18.90 13.66
CA PHE A 97 -18.68 -19.07 14.62
C PHE A 97 -19.07 -18.62 16.02
N THR A 98 -18.47 -19.22 17.05
CA THR A 98 -18.60 -18.69 18.42
C THR A 98 -17.92 -17.32 18.52
N GLU A 99 -18.37 -16.49 19.47
CA GLU A 99 -17.90 -15.11 19.60
C GLU A 99 -16.39 -15.01 19.85
N LYS A 100 -15.82 -15.98 20.59
CA LYS A 100 -14.40 -16.07 20.88
C LYS A 100 -13.57 -16.49 19.66
N GLU A 101 -13.94 -17.57 18.98
CA GLU A 101 -13.24 -18.03 17.76
C GLU A 101 -13.25 -16.96 16.67
N ARG A 102 -14.36 -16.20 16.58
CA ARG A 102 -14.48 -15.08 15.66
C ARG A 102 -13.54 -13.93 16.01
N ALA A 103 -13.37 -13.61 17.29
CA ALA A 103 -12.49 -12.53 17.74
C ALA A 103 -11.02 -12.87 17.49
N ASP A 104 -10.58 -14.05 17.93
CA ASP A 104 -9.18 -14.51 17.82
C ASP A 104 -8.74 -14.55 16.34
N LEU A 105 -9.60 -15.07 15.46
CA LEU A 105 -9.27 -15.21 14.04
C LEU A 105 -9.34 -13.90 13.26
N LEU A 106 -10.20 -12.94 13.66
CA LEU A 106 -10.20 -11.59 13.09
C LEU A 106 -8.91 -10.84 13.44
N GLU A 107 -8.39 -11.02 14.65
CA GLU A 107 -7.12 -10.42 15.08
C GLU A 107 -5.94 -10.95 14.26
N GLU A 108 -5.87 -12.26 14.03
CA GLU A 108 -4.83 -12.85 13.17
C GLU A 108 -4.90 -12.35 11.72
N ILE A 109 -6.11 -12.19 11.17
CA ILE A 109 -6.29 -11.66 9.82
C ILE A 109 -5.85 -10.19 9.75
N GLU A 110 -6.19 -9.38 10.74
CA GLU A 110 -5.76 -7.98 10.78
C GLU A 110 -4.23 -7.86 10.93
N ALA A 111 -3.61 -8.69 11.78
CA ALA A 111 -2.17 -8.77 11.92
C ALA A 111 -1.49 -9.16 10.60
N THR A 112 -2.06 -10.14 9.89
CA THR A 112 -1.56 -10.59 8.58
C THR A 112 -1.67 -9.48 7.53
N ILE A 113 -2.81 -8.79 7.44
CA ILE A 113 -3.00 -7.64 6.54
C ILE A 113 -1.99 -6.52 6.86
N LYS A 114 -1.72 -6.26 8.14
CA LYS A 114 -0.72 -5.27 8.57
C LYS A 114 0.70 -5.68 8.18
N GLY A 115 1.05 -6.95 8.34
CA GLY A 115 2.33 -7.50 7.89
C GLY A 115 2.53 -7.35 6.39
N ILE A 116 1.52 -7.71 5.59
CA ILE A 116 1.54 -7.56 4.13
C ILE A 116 1.74 -6.10 3.73
N ARG A 117 1.00 -5.16 4.33
CA ARG A 117 1.13 -3.72 4.04
C ARG A 117 2.51 -3.15 4.34
N THR A 118 3.22 -3.73 5.31
CA THR A 118 4.58 -3.32 5.66
C THR A 118 5.61 -3.77 4.61
N GLN A 119 5.32 -4.87 3.92
CA GLN A 119 6.18 -5.44 2.88
C GLN A 119 5.96 -4.82 1.49
N VAL A 120 4.79 -4.22 1.24
CA VAL A 120 4.51 -3.52 -0.03
C VAL A 120 5.27 -2.18 -0.04
N LYS A 121 6.29 -2.09 -0.91
CA LYS A 121 7.07 -0.86 -1.13
C LYS A 121 6.67 -0.25 -2.48
N TRP A 122 5.91 0.85 -2.46
CA TRP A 122 5.52 1.62 -3.65
C TRP A 122 6.61 2.59 -4.12
#